data_AF-A0A5B7IFV7-F1
#
_entry.id   AF-A0A5B7IFV7-F1
#
_cell.length_a   1.000
_cell.length_b   1.000
_cell.length_c   1.000
_cell.angle_alpha   90.00
_cell.angle_beta   90.00
_cell.angle_gamma   90.00
#
_symmetry.space_group_name_H-M   'P 1'
#
loop_
_entity.id
_entity.type
_entity.pdbx_description
1 polymer ?
#
loop_
_entity_poly.entity_id
_entity_poly.type
_entity_poly.pdbx_seq_one_letter_code
_entity_poly.pdbx_strand_id
1 'polypeptide(L)'
;MEKQLEPLTPLLVWQSEEIQKAQEQSQVREECLARLLKSVVTQAPSPTTTGDEDSETAARRMSTQSVRFLTSATTIPHLTASASLREFDTWHHKFEGYVTLTRIDCLSLAEQRAALAAVLDDEWT
;
A
#
# COMPACT_ATOMS: atom_id res chain seq x y z
N MET A 1 28.70 12.15 43.32
CA MET A 1 27.94 12.36 42.06
C MET A 1 26.90 11.25 41.83
N GLU A 2 26.45 10.54 42.88
CA GLU A 2 25.59 9.36 42.71
C GLU A 2 24.09 9.69 42.72
N LYS A 3 23.70 10.86 43.26
CA LYS A 3 22.29 11.28 43.36
C LYS A 3 21.62 11.68 42.04
N GLN A 4 22.37 11.76 40.94
CA GLN A 4 21.82 12.06 39.60
C GLN A 4 21.57 10.81 38.75
N LEU A 5 22.06 9.65 39.18
CA LEU A 5 21.87 8.37 38.46
C LEU A 5 20.56 7.68 38.87
N GLU A 6 20.09 7.90 40.11
CA GLU A 6 18.82 7.34 40.60
C GLU A 6 17.59 7.64 39.72
N PRO A 7 17.35 8.88 39.23
CA PRO A 7 16.18 9.15 38.40
C PRO A 7 16.32 8.70 36.93
N LEU A 8 17.54 8.44 36.46
CA LEU A 8 17.80 8.02 35.07
C LEU A 8 17.53 6.53 34.87
N THR A 9 17.79 5.73 35.89
CA THR A 9 17.56 4.27 35.87
C THR A 9 16.09 3.89 35.62
N PRO A 10 15.08 4.44 36.33
CA PRO A 10 13.68 4.12 36.07
C PRO A 10 13.19 4.66 34.73
N LEU A 11 13.76 5.77 34.25
CA LEU A 11 13.40 6.35 32.95
C LEU A 11 13.91 5.47 31.79
N LEU A 12 15.12 4.91 31.91
CA LEU A 12 15.65 3.95 30.95
C LEU A 12 14.85 2.64 30.93
N VAL A 13 14.44 2.14 32.11
CA VAL A 13 13.57 0.97 32.20
C VAL A 13 12.22 1.24 31.52
N TRP A 14 11.61 2.37 31.82
CA TRP A 14 10.35 2.78 31.20
C TRP A 14 10.46 2.92 29.68
N GLN A 15 11.53 3.56 29.19
CA GLN A 15 11.78 3.68 27.75
C GLN A 15 11.98 2.31 27.08
N SER A 16 12.65 1.38 27.75
CA SER A 16 12.83 0.01 27.26
C SER A 16 11.51 -0.74 27.19
N GLU A 17 10.62 -0.59 28.17
CA GLU A 17 9.30 -1.22 28.15
C GLU A 17 8.43 -0.70 27.00
N GLU A 18 8.48 0.61 26.72
CA GLU A 18 7.72 1.19 25.61
C GLU A 18 8.26 0.76 24.25
N ILE A 19 9.59 0.65 24.09
CA ILE A 19 10.20 0.10 22.87
C ILE A 19 9.83 -1.37 22.70
N GLN A 20 9.86 -2.15 23.78
CA GLN A 20 9.49 -3.58 23.75
C GLN A 20 8.03 -3.79 23.32
N LYS A 21 7.09 -3.02 23.88
CA LYS A 21 5.68 -3.07 23.46
C LYS A 21 5.50 -2.66 22.00
N ALA A 22 6.21 -1.63 21.54
CA ALA A 22 6.15 -1.21 20.14
C ALA A 22 6.69 -2.30 19.20
N GLN A 23 7.76 -3.00 19.61
CA GLN A 23 8.34 -4.11 18.86
C GLN A 23 7.39 -5.31 18.78
N GLU A 24 6.74 -5.67 19.90
CA GLU A 24 5.75 -6.75 19.93
C GLU A 24 4.54 -6.43 19.03
N GLN A 25 4.04 -5.19 19.08
CA GLN A 25 2.96 -4.76 18.19
C GLN A 25 3.38 -4.79 16.71
N SER A 26 4.62 -4.39 16.41
CA SER A 26 5.17 -4.48 15.06
C SER A 26 5.25 -5.93 14.58
N GLN A 27 5.72 -6.83 15.44
CA GLN A 27 5.83 -8.26 15.11
C GLN A 27 4.46 -8.89 14.87
N VAL A 28 3.46 -8.61 15.72
CA VAL A 28 2.09 -9.09 15.53
C VAL A 28 1.49 -8.57 14.23
N ARG A 29 1.74 -7.30 13.88
CA ARG A 29 1.31 -6.72 12.61
C ARG A 29 1.97 -7.40 11.42
N GLU A 30 3.27 -7.64 11.50
CA GLU A 30 4.04 -8.32 10.44
C GLU A 30 3.58 -9.77 10.24
N GLU A 31 3.38 -10.53 11.32
CA GLU A 31 2.85 -11.90 11.26
C GLU A 31 1.44 -11.94 10.67
N CYS A 32 0.60 -10.96 11.00
CA CYS A 32 -0.73 -10.81 10.42
C CYS A 32 -0.66 -10.54 8.91
N LEU A 33 0.20 -9.61 8.48
CA LEU A 33 0.44 -9.32 7.06
C LEU A 33 0.99 -10.53 6.31
N ALA A 34 1.96 -11.24 6.89
CA ALA A 34 2.54 -12.46 6.32
C ALA A 34 1.48 -13.56 6.14
N ARG A 35 0.57 -13.72 7.11
CA ARG A 35 -0.56 -14.66 7.03
C ARG A 35 -1.54 -14.29 5.91
N LEU A 36 -1.85 -13.00 5.76
CA LEU A 36 -2.71 -12.51 4.70
C LEU A 36 -2.07 -12.72 3.32
N LEU A 37 -0.80 -12.33 3.14
CA LEU A 37 -0.06 -12.55 1.89
C LEU A 37 0.03 -14.03 1.54
N LYS A 38 0.32 -14.89 2.51
CA LYS A 38 0.32 -16.35 2.31
C LYS A 38 -1.04 -16.84 1.82
N SER A 39 -2.14 -16.39 2.42
CA SER A 39 -3.50 -16.79 2.02
C SER A 39 -3.83 -16.36 0.59
N VAL A 40 -3.38 -15.18 0.17
CA VAL A 40 -3.55 -14.66 -1.21
C VAL A 40 -2.74 -15.49 -2.21
N VAL A 41 -1.49 -15.84 -1.88
CA VAL A 41 -0.63 -16.66 -2.73
C VAL A 41 -1.18 -18.09 -2.89
N THR A 42 -1.71 -18.70 -1.84
CA THR A 42 -2.36 -20.03 -1.94
C THR A 42 -3.70 -20.01 -2.67
N GLN A 43 -4.27 -18.84 -2.96
CA GLN A 43 -5.52 -18.71 -3.72
C GLN A 43 -5.29 -18.54 -5.23
N ALA A 44 -4.03 -18.60 -5.69
CA ALA A 44 -3.71 -18.66 -7.12
C ALA A 44 -4.11 -20.05 -7.67
N PRO A 45 -5.03 -20.14 -8.67
CA PRO A 45 -5.39 -21.39 -9.28
C PRO A 45 -4.20 -21.96 -10.06
N SER A 46 -3.84 -23.21 -9.78
CA SER A 46 -2.91 -23.98 -10.59
C SER A 46 -3.47 -24.13 -12.01
N PRO A 47 -2.71 -23.81 -13.08
CA PRO A 47 -3.13 -24.18 -14.43
C PRO A 47 -2.88 -25.68 -14.59
N THR A 48 -3.93 -26.48 -14.41
CA THR A 48 -3.92 -27.87 -14.87
C THR A 48 -4.07 -27.85 -16.39
N THR A 49 -2.95 -28.03 -17.09
CA THR A 49 -2.90 -28.47 -18.49
C THR A 49 -3.58 -29.85 -18.60
N THR A 50 -4.63 -29.99 -19.41
CA THR A 50 -4.99 -31.23 -20.13
C THR A 50 -6.06 -30.92 -21.19
N GLY A 51 -5.72 -31.15 -22.46
CA GLY A 51 -6.52 -31.86 -23.49
C GLY A 51 -7.94 -31.40 -23.87
N ASP A 52 -8.06 -31.07 -25.16
CA ASP A 52 -9.13 -31.43 -26.10
C ASP A 52 -10.59 -30.93 -25.95
N GLU A 53 -10.99 -30.23 -27.02
CA GLU A 53 -12.20 -30.38 -27.84
C GLU A 53 -13.61 -30.07 -27.27
N ASP A 54 -14.16 -28.98 -27.82
CA ASP A 54 -15.53 -28.79 -28.31
C ASP A 54 -16.72 -28.54 -27.34
N SER A 55 -17.72 -27.81 -27.86
CA SER A 55 -19.04 -27.49 -27.30
C SER A 55 -19.27 -26.19 -26.48
N GLU A 56 -19.67 -25.18 -27.26
CA GLU A 56 -20.77 -24.22 -27.08
C GLU A 56 -21.66 -24.24 -25.80
N THR A 57 -21.85 -23.04 -25.25
CA THR A 57 -22.97 -22.54 -24.41
C THR A 57 -23.28 -23.18 -23.05
N ALA A 58 -22.88 -22.49 -21.97
CA ALA A 58 -23.76 -22.33 -20.81
C ALA A 58 -23.35 -21.11 -19.96
N ALA A 59 -24.36 -20.32 -19.61
CA ALA A 59 -24.26 -19.05 -18.93
C ALA A 59 -23.52 -19.11 -17.58
N ARG A 60 -22.68 -18.08 -17.38
CA ARG A 60 -22.71 -17.18 -16.23
C ARG A 60 -23.12 -17.85 -14.90
N ARG A 61 -22.14 -18.39 -14.20
CA ARG A 61 -22.09 -18.30 -12.73
C ARG A 61 -20.76 -17.70 -12.33
N MET A 62 -20.65 -16.39 -12.51
CA MET A 62 -19.73 -15.62 -11.68
C MET A 62 -20.27 -15.75 -10.26
N SER A 63 -19.66 -16.64 -9.49
CA SER A 63 -19.83 -16.69 -8.05
C SER A 63 -19.35 -15.36 -7.51
N THR A 64 -20.27 -14.40 -7.35
CA THR A 64 -20.04 -13.20 -6.59
C THR A 64 -19.95 -13.63 -5.13
N GLN A 65 -18.79 -14.18 -4.76
CA GLN A 65 -18.37 -14.15 -3.36
C GLN A 65 -18.25 -12.67 -3.01
N SER A 66 -19.35 -12.13 -2.49
CA SER A 66 -19.37 -10.88 -1.77
C SER A 66 -18.47 -11.11 -0.55
N VAL A 67 -17.19 -10.77 -0.73
CA VAL A 67 -16.24 -10.64 0.37
C VAL A 67 -16.78 -9.50 1.22
N ARG A 68 -17.51 -9.86 2.27
CA ARG A 68 -17.87 -8.93 3.33
C ARG A 68 -16.58 -8.56 4.03
N PHE A 69 -15.97 -7.47 3.60
CA PHE A 69 -14.89 -6.83 4.34
C PHE A 69 -15.46 -6.50 5.72
N LEU A 70 -14.93 -7.15 6.77
CA LEU A 70 -15.09 -6.62 8.11
C LEU A 70 -14.45 -5.24 8.08
N THR A 71 -15.28 -4.20 8.20
CA THR A 71 -14.90 -2.85 8.51
C THR A 71 -14.26 -2.84 9.89
N SER A 72 -12.99 -3.27 9.96
CA SER A 72 -12.11 -2.81 11.02
C SER A 72 -12.10 -1.29 10.92
N ALA A 73 -12.57 -0.64 11.98
CA ALA A 73 -12.48 0.80 12.17
C ALA A 73 -11.01 1.20 12.34
N THR A 74 -10.21 1.02 11.28
CA THR A 74 -9.10 1.91 11.03
C THR A 74 -9.75 3.26 10.83
N THR A 75 -9.46 4.21 11.70
CA THR A 75 -9.60 5.62 11.42
C THR A 75 -8.73 5.86 10.19
N ILE A 76 -9.31 5.62 9.01
CA ILE A 76 -8.73 6.01 7.74
C ILE A 76 -8.52 7.50 7.98
N PRO A 77 -7.27 8.02 7.96
CA PRO A 77 -7.11 9.47 7.97
C PRO A 77 -8.05 9.95 6.89
N HIS A 78 -9.00 10.82 7.23
CA HIS A 78 -9.98 11.30 6.28
C HIS A 78 -9.20 11.97 5.14
N LEU A 79 -8.80 11.18 4.16
CA LEU A 79 -8.27 11.61 2.90
C LEU A 79 -9.51 12.09 2.19
N THR A 80 -9.94 13.29 2.55
CA THR A 80 -10.83 14.07 1.73
C THR A 80 -10.06 14.30 0.44
N ALA A 81 -10.15 13.35 -0.48
CA ALA A 81 -9.83 13.58 -1.87
C ALA A 81 -10.83 14.64 -2.32
N SER A 82 -10.40 15.89 -2.26
CA SER A 82 -11.15 17.05 -2.77
C SER A 82 -11.31 16.97 -4.29
N ALA A 83 -10.51 16.13 -4.95
CA ALA A 83 -10.60 15.84 -6.37
C ALA A 83 -11.55 14.67 -6.64
N SER A 84 -12.44 14.84 -7.62
CA SER A 84 -13.29 13.74 -8.10
C SER A 84 -12.46 12.63 -8.76
N LEU A 85 -12.98 11.39 -8.81
CA LEU A 85 -12.34 10.29 -9.57
C LEU A 85 -12.06 10.68 -11.03
N ARG A 86 -12.93 11.51 -11.61
CA ARG A 86 -12.77 12.03 -12.97
C ARG A 86 -11.58 13.00 -13.09
N GLU A 87 -11.34 13.82 -12.07
CA GLU A 87 -10.16 14.68 -12.01
C GLU A 87 -8.90 13.83 -11.87
N PHE A 88 -8.91 12.79 -11.05
CA PHE A 88 -7.80 11.85 -10.94
C PHE A 88 -7.46 11.20 -12.29
N ASP A 89 -8.46 10.69 -13.02
CA ASP A 89 -8.24 10.12 -14.36
C ASP A 89 -7.66 11.14 -15.34
N THR A 90 -8.12 12.39 -15.26
CA THR A 90 -7.58 13.49 -16.09
C THR A 90 -6.11 13.74 -15.77
N TRP A 91 -5.76 13.79 -14.48
CA TRP A 91 -4.39 13.92 -14.01
C TRP A 91 -3.50 12.76 -14.43
N HIS A 92 -4.00 11.53 -14.30
CA HIS A 92 -3.29 10.34 -14.75
C HIS A 92 -2.96 10.41 -16.24
N HIS A 93 -3.93 10.80 -17.07
CA HIS A 93 -3.72 10.92 -18.51
C HIS A 93 -2.71 12.04 -18.87
N LYS A 94 -2.79 13.20 -18.19
CA LYS A 94 -1.80 14.28 -18.36
C LYS A 94 -0.39 13.81 -17.96
N PHE A 95 -0.28 13.07 -16.86
CA PHE A 95 1.00 12.55 -16.37
C PHE A 95 1.63 11.53 -17.33
N GLU A 96 0.84 10.58 -17.86
CA GLU A 96 1.32 9.63 -18.89
C GLU A 96 1.84 10.34 -20.15
N GLY A 97 1.15 11.41 -20.59
CA GLY A 97 1.61 12.26 -21.68
C GLY A 97 2.94 12.96 -21.36
N TYR A 98 3.07 13.50 -20.14
CA TYR A 98 4.31 14.11 -19.67
C TYR A 98 5.47 13.10 -19.62
N VAL A 99 5.25 11.88 -19.11
CA VAL A 99 6.25 10.81 -19.07
C VAL A 99 6.72 10.48 -20.49
N THR A 100 5.78 10.34 -21.42
CA THR A 100 6.08 10.04 -22.83
C THR A 100 6.93 11.13 -23.50
N LEU A 101 6.61 12.41 -23.23
CA LEU A 101 7.30 13.56 -23.83
C LEU A 101 8.69 13.80 -23.25
N THR A 102 8.82 13.69 -21.93
CA THR A 102 10.07 14.03 -21.21
C THR A 102 10.99 12.84 -21.04
N ARG A 103 10.50 11.62 -21.26
CA ARG A 103 11.20 10.37 -20.98
C ARG A 103 11.80 10.35 -19.57
N ILE A 104 11.04 10.86 -18.61
CA ILE A 104 11.43 10.92 -17.20
C ILE A 104 11.76 9.53 -16.63
N ASP A 105 11.17 8.48 -17.18
CA ASP A 105 11.45 7.08 -16.90
C ASP A 105 12.91 6.67 -17.16
N CYS A 106 13.61 7.39 -18.04
CA CYS A 106 15.03 7.17 -18.34
C CYS A 106 15.99 7.90 -17.38
N LEU A 107 15.47 8.76 -16.51
CA LEU A 107 16.27 9.54 -15.56
C LEU A 107 16.51 8.78 -14.26
N SER A 108 17.52 9.19 -13.48
CA SER A 108 17.74 8.64 -12.14
C SER A 108 16.59 9.00 -11.20
N LEU A 109 16.36 8.20 -10.15
CA LEU A 109 15.29 8.45 -9.19
C LEU A 109 15.34 9.86 -8.56
N ALA A 110 16.54 10.42 -8.38
CA ALA A 110 16.71 11.77 -7.86
C ALA A 110 16.21 12.84 -8.85
N GLU A 111 16.55 12.67 -10.13
CA GLU A 111 16.12 13.56 -11.21
C GLU A 111 14.61 13.42 -11.48
N GLN A 112 14.07 12.21 -11.42
CA GLN A 112 12.63 11.97 -11.51
C GLN A 112 11.86 12.74 -10.43
N ARG A 113 12.34 12.68 -9.19
CA ARG A 113 11.74 13.44 -8.08
C ARG A 113 11.83 14.95 -8.27
N ALA A 114 12.97 15.44 -8.77
CA ALA A 114 13.15 16.86 -9.05
C ALA A 114 12.24 17.35 -10.20
N ALA A 115 12.13 16.57 -11.27
CA ALA A 115 11.27 16.89 -12.41
C ALA A 115 9.78 16.83 -12.04
N LEU A 116 9.38 15.86 -11.21
CA LEU A 116 8.02 15.81 -10.67
C LEU A 116 7.72 16.98 -9.73
N ALA A 117 8.67 17.38 -8.89
CA ALA A 117 8.53 18.53 -8.01
C ALA A 117 8.32 19.83 -8.82
N ALA A 118 9.10 20.02 -9.89
CA ALA A 118 8.92 21.17 -10.79
C ALA A 118 7.54 21.20 -11.46
N VAL A 119 7.00 20.03 -11.82
CA VAL A 119 5.66 19.90 -12.39
C VAL A 119 4.55 20.21 -11.39
N LEU A 120 4.72 19.82 -10.12
CA LEU A 120 3.73 20.06 -9.09
C LEU A 120 3.70 21.54 -8.64
N ASP A 121 4.82 22.24 -8.74
CA ASP A 121 4.92 23.68 -8.43
C ASP A 121 4.38 24.58 -9.58
N ASP A 122 4.43 24.11 -10.82
CA ASP A 122 3.93 24.82 -12.00
C ASP A 122 2.43 24.56 -12.15
N GLU A 123 1.64 25.15 -11.25
CA GLU A 123 0.16 25.09 -11.12
C GLU A 123 -0.56 24.53 -12.37
N TRP A 124 -0.69 23.19 -12.46
CA TRP A 124 -1.30 22.48 -13.60
C TRP A 124 -2.83 22.63 -13.59
N THR A 125 -3.34 23.81 -13.90
CA THR A 125 -4.76 24.04 -14.22
C THR A 125 -5.09 23.54 -15.63
#